data_AF-A0A254QAE9-F1
#
_entry.id   AF-A0A254QAE9-F1
#
_cell.length_a   1.000
_cell.length_b   1.000
_cell.length_c   1.000
_cell.angle_alpha   90.00
_cell.angle_beta   90.00
_cell.angle_gamma   90.00
#
_symmetry.space_group_name_H-M   'P 1'
#
loop_
_entity.id
_entity.type
_entity.pdbx_description
1 polymer ?
#
loop_
_entity_poly.entity_id
_entity_poly.type
_entity_poly.pdbx_seq_one_letter_code
_entity_poly.pdbx_strand_id
1 'polypeptide(L)'
;MEIQKKLHFGALPSYTISLGVGIVLSVLAFKLAQNLPENSILPYATGAIVLVGLAVYHILFTRSINRHIEEAIKTQQIWDKSRQLNDENYRRLQVFLGSIPELNKLLEAHLAFINESTEKASLAIISKLFLMEERVAQILKELDGQKLQIPSAILSHESFIEMRHAIIDILSHTQFQDISRQQIEVVTKGLALCAQYSDEVAHILDSNNPEPLTTPNLQSESMKALRESYTMEAQRIVHFNATGDDSALDVAGRPAIELF
;
A
#
# COMPACT_ATOMS: atom_id res chain seq x y z
N MET A 1 25.99 1.20 10.82
CA MET A 1 27.35 0.61 10.82
C MET A 1 28.17 0.98 12.08
N GLU A 2 27.89 2.10 12.74
CA GLU A 2 28.64 2.56 13.93
C GLU A 2 28.34 1.76 15.22
N ILE A 3 27.17 1.13 15.32
CA ILE A 3 26.74 0.34 16.49
C ILE A 3 27.40 -1.04 16.55
N GLN A 4 27.69 -1.68 15.41
CA GLN A 4 28.44 -2.95 15.38
C GLN A 4 29.86 -2.82 15.95
N LYS A 5 30.48 -1.64 15.82
CA LYS A 5 31.80 -1.37 16.41
C LYS A 5 31.77 -1.34 17.94
N LYS A 6 30.64 -0.93 18.55
CA LYS A 6 30.47 -0.90 20.00
C LYS A 6 30.22 -2.29 20.61
N LEU A 7 29.50 -3.18 19.93
CA LEU A 7 29.26 -4.54 20.45
C LEU A 7 30.52 -5.41 20.48
N HIS A 8 31.42 -5.29 19.49
CA HIS A 8 32.66 -6.07 19.49
C HIS A 8 33.71 -5.61 20.52
N PHE A 9 33.66 -4.36 20.98
CA PHE A 9 34.68 -3.80 21.88
C PHE A 9 34.33 -3.90 23.38
N GLY A 10 33.07 -4.14 23.75
CA GLY A 10 32.63 -4.13 25.15
C GLY A 10 32.91 -5.42 25.93
N ALA A 11 32.91 -6.58 25.27
CA ALA A 11 32.99 -7.88 25.96
C ALA A 11 34.42 -8.42 26.12
N LEU A 12 35.36 -8.02 25.26
CA LEU A 12 36.76 -8.48 25.32
C LEU A 12 37.53 -8.09 26.60
N PRO A 13 37.38 -6.89 27.19
CA PRO A 13 38.19 -6.49 28.34
C PRO A 13 37.81 -7.22 29.63
N SER A 14 36.56 -7.67 29.82
CA SER A 14 36.15 -8.37 31.05
C SER A 14 36.74 -9.79 31.13
N TYR A 15 36.90 -10.47 30.00
CA TYR A 15 37.45 -11.83 29.97
C TYR A 15 38.95 -11.86 30.27
N THR A 16 39.72 -10.93 29.71
CA THR A 16 41.17 -10.83 29.96
C THR A 16 41.47 -10.48 31.41
N ILE A 17 40.65 -9.62 32.02
CA ILE A 17 40.79 -9.26 33.44
C ILE A 17 40.49 -10.47 34.34
N SER A 18 39.41 -11.23 34.09
CA SER A 18 39.07 -12.38 34.94
C SER A 18 40.12 -13.51 34.86
N LEU A 19 40.63 -13.79 33.66
CA LEU A 19 41.67 -14.80 33.44
C LEU A 19 42.99 -14.38 34.12
N GLY A 20 43.34 -13.10 34.04
CA GLY A 20 44.47 -12.53 34.77
C GLY A 20 44.34 -12.68 36.28
N VAL A 21 43.15 -12.38 36.85
CA VAL A 21 42.89 -12.52 38.29
C VAL A 21 42.97 -13.99 38.73
N GLY A 22 42.42 -14.92 37.95
CA GLY A 22 42.49 -16.35 38.24
C GLY A 22 43.92 -16.90 38.27
N ILE A 23 44.76 -16.49 37.30
CA ILE A 23 46.17 -16.87 37.25
C ILE A 23 46.94 -16.29 38.44
N VAL A 24 46.74 -15.01 38.76
CA VAL A 24 47.43 -14.34 39.87
C VAL A 24 47.08 -14.99 41.22
N LEU A 25 45.80 -15.28 41.46
CA LEU A 25 45.35 -15.96 42.68
C LEU A 25 45.92 -17.37 42.81
N SER A 26 46.02 -18.10 41.70
CA SER A 26 46.60 -19.45 41.67
C SER A 26 48.10 -19.45 41.99
N VAL A 27 48.86 -18.51 41.40
CA VAL A 27 50.30 -18.33 41.66
C VAL A 27 50.54 -17.88 43.10
N LEU A 28 49.70 -16.98 43.62
CA LEU A 28 49.81 -16.49 45.00
C LEU A 28 49.55 -17.61 46.01
N ALA A 29 48.52 -18.42 45.78
CA ALA A 29 48.20 -19.58 46.61
C ALA A 29 49.33 -20.62 46.62
N PHE A 30 49.92 -20.89 45.45
CA PHE A 30 51.06 -21.79 45.33
C PHE A 30 52.30 -21.29 46.10
N LYS A 31 52.62 -19.99 45.99
CA LYS A 31 53.71 -19.38 46.77
C LYS A 31 53.46 -19.42 48.28
N LEU A 32 52.23 -19.19 48.72
CA LEU A 32 51.85 -19.31 50.14
C LEU A 32 52.01 -20.75 50.65
N ALA A 33 51.69 -21.75 49.82
CA ALA A 33 51.85 -23.16 50.18
C ALA A 33 53.31 -23.57 50.36
N GLN A 34 54.25 -23.01 49.58
CA GLN A 34 55.68 -23.33 49.67
C GLN A 34 56.36 -22.84 50.96
N ASN A 35 55.79 -21.87 51.65
CA ASN A 35 56.38 -21.26 52.84
C ASN A 35 55.90 -21.87 54.18
N LEU A 36 55.13 -22.96 54.15
CA LEU A 36 54.55 -23.58 55.34
C LEU A 36 55.44 -24.73 55.89
N PRO A 37 55.54 -24.92 57.21
CA PRO A 37 56.35 -25.97 57.82
C PRO A 37 55.82 -27.39 57.53
N GLU A 38 56.73 -28.32 57.20
CA GLU A 38 56.49 -29.67 56.65
C GLU A 38 55.64 -30.62 57.53
N ASN A 39 55.39 -30.27 58.79
CA ASN A 39 54.74 -31.11 59.80
C ASN A 39 53.36 -30.59 60.26
N SER A 40 52.80 -29.60 59.57
CA SER A 40 51.48 -29.05 59.87
C SER A 40 50.37 -29.66 59.00
N ILE A 41 49.12 -29.72 59.49
CA ILE A 41 47.91 -30.10 58.71
C ILE A 41 47.51 -29.00 57.70
N LEU A 42 48.11 -27.81 57.83
CA LEU A 42 47.86 -26.62 57.02
C LEU A 42 47.94 -26.81 55.49
N PRO A 43 48.89 -27.55 54.88
CA PRO A 43 48.98 -27.66 53.42
C PRO A 43 47.79 -28.39 52.80
N TYR A 44 47.19 -29.35 53.52
CA TYR A 44 45.97 -30.03 53.05
C TYR A 44 44.76 -29.10 53.12
N ALA A 45 44.65 -28.29 54.18
CA ALA A 45 43.58 -27.31 54.34
C ALA A 45 43.67 -26.18 53.29
N THR A 46 44.87 -25.66 53.01
CA THR A 46 45.08 -24.64 51.97
C THR A 46 44.79 -25.20 50.58
N GLY A 47 45.19 -26.44 50.29
CA GLY A 47 44.85 -27.11 49.05
C GLY A 47 43.33 -27.24 48.83
N ALA A 48 42.59 -27.64 49.87
CA ALA A 48 41.13 -27.73 49.81
C ALA A 48 40.46 -26.37 49.55
N ILE A 49 40.91 -25.30 50.21
CA ILE A 49 40.37 -23.94 50.01
C ILE A 49 40.59 -23.47 48.56
N VAL A 50 41.76 -23.73 48.00
CA VAL A 50 42.08 -23.36 46.61
C VAL A 50 41.18 -24.11 45.63
N LEU A 51 40.97 -25.40 45.82
CA LEU A 51 40.07 -26.20 44.97
C LEU A 51 38.62 -25.72 45.04
N VAL A 52 38.12 -25.41 46.24
CA VAL A 52 36.76 -24.85 46.41
C VAL A 52 36.65 -23.48 45.75
N GLY A 53 37.65 -22.61 45.92
CA GLY A 53 37.70 -21.30 45.28
C GLY A 53 37.69 -21.39 43.76
N LEU A 54 38.48 -22.30 43.18
CA LEU A 54 38.49 -22.57 41.73
C LEU A 54 37.14 -23.11 41.24
N ALA A 55 36.52 -24.03 41.98
CA ALA A 55 35.20 -24.56 41.63
C ALA A 55 34.13 -23.46 41.65
N VAL A 56 34.10 -22.62 42.70
CA VAL A 56 33.17 -21.48 42.80
C VAL A 56 33.43 -20.47 41.68
N TYR A 57 34.70 -20.13 41.42
CA TYR A 57 35.07 -19.23 40.32
C TYR A 57 34.58 -19.78 38.98
N HIS A 58 34.83 -21.07 38.70
CA HIS A 58 34.38 -21.71 37.46
C HIS A 58 32.85 -21.66 37.34
N ILE A 59 32.09 -21.96 38.40
CA ILE A 59 30.62 -21.90 38.40
C ILE A 59 30.12 -20.47 38.10
N LEU A 60 30.70 -19.46 38.76
CA LEU A 60 30.32 -18.06 38.55
C LEU A 60 30.69 -17.58 37.15
N PHE A 61 31.86 -17.95 36.66
CA PHE A 61 32.35 -17.62 35.32
C PHE A 61 31.46 -18.22 34.23
N THR A 62 31.17 -19.54 34.30
CA THR A 62 30.26 -20.19 33.35
C THR A 62 28.87 -19.56 33.38
N ARG A 63 28.35 -19.21 34.57
CA ARG A 63 27.04 -18.53 34.69
C ARG A 63 27.06 -17.13 34.09
N SER A 64 28.15 -16.38 34.25
CA SER A 64 28.31 -15.05 33.65
C SER A 64 28.39 -15.13 32.13
N ILE A 65 29.17 -16.08 31.59
CA ILE A 65 29.25 -16.34 30.15
C ILE A 65 27.87 -16.67 29.59
N ASN A 66 27.16 -17.61 30.22
CA ASN A 66 25.85 -18.05 29.74
C ASN A 66 24.85 -16.89 29.68
N ARG A 67 24.88 -15.95 30.65
CA ARG A 67 24.04 -14.75 30.62
C ARG A 67 24.38 -13.83 29.45
N HIS A 68 25.66 -13.53 29.22
CA HIS A 68 26.06 -12.68 28.10
C HIS A 68 25.79 -13.32 26.73
N ILE A 69 25.95 -14.64 26.63
CA ILE A 69 25.58 -15.39 25.43
C ILE A 69 24.07 -15.30 25.21
N GLU A 70 23.25 -15.48 26.25
CA GLU A 70 21.80 -15.38 26.16
C GLU A 70 21.34 -13.98 25.72
N GLU A 71 21.92 -12.92 26.29
CA GLU A 71 21.64 -11.53 25.89
C GLU A 71 22.08 -11.24 24.45
N ALA A 72 23.25 -11.74 24.03
CA ALA A 72 23.74 -11.59 22.67
C ALA A 72 22.83 -12.31 21.66
N ILE A 73 22.38 -13.53 21.98
CA ILE A 73 21.44 -14.28 21.15
C ILE A 73 20.10 -13.55 21.03
N LYS A 74 19.53 -13.05 22.15
CA LYS A 74 18.28 -12.28 22.12
C LYS A 74 18.41 -11.03 21.26
N THR A 75 19.52 -10.31 21.41
CA THR A 75 19.80 -9.11 20.62
C THR A 75 19.90 -9.46 19.14
N GLN A 76 20.64 -10.51 18.78
CA GLN A 76 20.76 -10.99 17.40
C GLN A 76 19.40 -11.40 16.82
N GLN A 77 18.57 -12.11 17.57
CA GLN A 77 17.21 -12.48 17.15
C GLN A 77 16.34 -11.26 16.86
N ILE A 78 16.44 -10.19 17.66
CA ILE A 78 15.71 -8.93 17.41
C ILE A 78 16.20 -8.29 16.10
N TRP A 79 17.52 -8.26 15.87
CA TRP A 79 18.09 -7.75 14.61
C TRP A 79 17.67 -8.56 13.40
N ASP A 80 17.68 -9.89 13.50
CA ASP A 80 17.27 -10.78 12.41
C ASP A 80 15.79 -10.59 12.08
N LYS A 81 14.93 -10.48 13.10
CA LYS A 81 13.50 -10.21 12.92
C LYS A 81 13.26 -8.83 12.28
N SER A 82 13.96 -7.80 12.74
CA SER A 82 13.88 -6.45 12.16
C SER A 82 14.32 -6.44 10.70
N ARG A 83 15.40 -7.17 10.37
CA ARG A 83 15.89 -7.31 9.00
C ARG A 83 14.88 -8.01 8.09
N GLN A 84 14.32 -9.14 8.55
CA GLN A 84 13.29 -9.87 7.80
C GLN A 84 12.06 -8.98 7.51
N LEU A 85 11.64 -8.18 8.48
CA LEU A 85 10.49 -7.30 8.34
C LEU A 85 10.79 -6.14 7.37
N ASN A 86 12.00 -5.58 7.43
CA ASN A 86 12.44 -4.59 6.44
C ASN A 86 12.51 -5.18 5.02
N ASP A 87 13.07 -6.37 4.86
CA ASP A 87 13.16 -7.05 3.56
C ASP A 87 11.75 -7.29 2.97
N GLU A 88 10.79 -7.68 3.80
CA GLU A 88 9.39 -7.83 3.39
C GLU A 88 8.75 -6.47 3.03
N ASN A 89 9.00 -5.41 3.81
CA ASN A 89 8.51 -4.07 3.50
C ASN A 89 9.09 -3.55 2.18
N TYR A 90 10.38 -3.75 1.91
CA TYR A 90 10.99 -3.38 0.62
C TYR A 90 10.39 -4.15 -0.55
N ARG A 91 10.12 -5.45 -0.37
CA ARG A 91 9.46 -6.27 -1.39
C ARG A 91 8.06 -5.74 -1.70
N ARG A 92 7.28 -5.40 -0.68
CA ARG A 92 5.93 -4.81 -0.84
C ARG A 92 5.99 -3.45 -1.54
N LEU A 93 6.93 -2.60 -1.14
CA LEU A 93 7.14 -1.30 -1.76
C LEU A 93 7.52 -1.45 -3.24
N GLN A 94 8.39 -2.40 -3.58
CA GLN A 94 8.78 -2.66 -4.96
C GLN A 94 7.57 -3.10 -5.81
N VAL A 95 6.71 -3.96 -5.26
CA VAL A 95 5.46 -4.38 -5.90
C VAL A 95 4.52 -3.19 -6.11
N PHE A 96 4.34 -2.34 -5.09
CA PHE A 96 3.53 -1.13 -5.18
C PHE A 96 4.06 -0.16 -6.23
N LEU A 97 5.34 0.19 -6.18
CA LEU A 97 5.98 1.07 -7.15
C LEU A 97 5.88 0.51 -8.58
N GLY A 98 5.99 -0.82 -8.72
CA GLY A 98 5.77 -1.51 -9.99
C GLY A 98 4.34 -1.41 -10.53
N SER A 99 3.34 -1.16 -9.68
CA SER A 99 1.94 -1.01 -10.06
C SER A 99 1.51 0.43 -10.38
N ILE A 100 2.30 1.44 -9.97
CA ILE A 100 1.99 2.86 -10.25
C ILE A 100 1.83 3.13 -11.75
N PRO A 101 2.71 2.64 -12.65
CA PRO A 101 2.56 2.89 -14.08
C PRO A 101 1.25 2.33 -14.64
N GLU A 102 0.83 1.16 -14.17
CA GLU A 102 -0.43 0.52 -14.58
C GLU A 102 -1.64 1.33 -14.11
N LEU A 103 -1.63 1.77 -12.85
CA LEU A 103 -2.65 2.65 -12.32
C LEU A 103 -2.70 3.98 -13.09
N ASN A 104 -1.55 4.59 -13.38
CA ASN A 104 -1.50 5.83 -14.13
C ASN A 104 -2.10 5.67 -15.53
N LYS A 105 -1.76 4.58 -16.23
CA LYS A 105 -2.35 4.25 -17.53
C LYS A 105 -3.87 4.07 -17.44
N LEU A 106 -4.36 3.44 -16.37
CA LEU A 106 -5.80 3.28 -16.13
C LEU A 106 -6.49 4.63 -15.87
N LEU A 107 -5.89 5.50 -15.06
CA LEU A 107 -6.43 6.84 -14.79
C LEU A 107 -6.44 7.71 -16.06
N GLU A 108 -5.38 7.67 -16.86
CA GLU A 108 -5.31 8.34 -18.15
C GLU A 108 -6.39 7.85 -19.11
N ALA A 109 -6.62 6.53 -19.19
CA ALA A 109 -7.67 5.95 -20.02
C ALA A 109 -9.08 6.38 -19.58
N HIS A 110 -9.35 6.39 -18.26
CA HIS A 110 -10.64 6.87 -17.73
C HIS A 110 -10.84 8.36 -17.99
N LEU A 111 -9.82 9.20 -17.78
CA LEU A 111 -9.92 10.64 -18.04
C LEU A 111 -10.12 10.94 -19.53
N ALA A 112 -9.42 10.22 -20.41
CA ALA A 112 -9.60 10.33 -21.85
C ALA A 112 -11.03 9.96 -22.26
N PHE A 113 -11.56 8.86 -21.72
CA PHE A 113 -12.94 8.45 -21.96
C PHE A 113 -13.96 9.47 -21.44
N ILE A 114 -13.79 10.00 -20.22
CA ILE A 114 -14.65 11.05 -19.68
C ILE A 114 -14.66 12.26 -20.62
N ASN A 115 -13.48 12.68 -21.10
CA ASN A 115 -13.35 13.82 -21.98
C ASN A 115 -14.05 13.58 -23.32
N GLU A 116 -13.81 12.42 -23.96
CA GLU A 116 -14.45 12.04 -25.22
C GLU A 116 -15.98 11.95 -25.07
N SER A 117 -16.46 11.31 -23.99
CA SER A 117 -17.89 11.18 -23.71
C SER A 117 -18.55 12.54 -23.48
N THR A 118 -17.89 13.42 -22.72
CA THR A 118 -18.37 14.78 -22.44
C THR A 118 -18.40 15.65 -23.69
N GLU A 119 -17.36 15.57 -24.52
CA GLU A 119 -17.28 16.29 -25.80
C GLU A 119 -18.39 15.83 -26.75
N LYS A 120 -18.56 14.51 -26.91
CA LYS A 120 -19.62 13.93 -27.75
C LYS A 120 -21.02 14.33 -27.28
N ALA A 121 -21.26 14.29 -25.97
CA ALA A 121 -22.54 14.73 -25.40
C ALA A 121 -22.77 16.23 -25.62
N SER A 122 -21.74 17.06 -25.43
CA SER A 122 -21.82 18.51 -25.64
C SER A 122 -22.12 18.85 -27.10
N LEU A 123 -21.44 18.22 -28.05
CA LEU A 123 -21.69 18.38 -29.49
C LEU A 123 -23.10 17.93 -29.88
N ALA A 124 -23.60 16.83 -29.31
CA ALA A 124 -24.95 16.38 -29.53
C ALA A 124 -26.00 17.39 -29.02
N ILE A 125 -25.80 17.93 -27.80
CA ILE A 125 -26.66 18.97 -27.24
C ILE A 125 -26.65 20.23 -28.11
N ILE A 126 -25.47 20.72 -28.53
CA ILE A 126 -25.35 21.91 -29.39
C ILE A 126 -26.08 21.69 -30.73
N SER A 127 -25.85 20.54 -31.37
CA SER A 127 -26.52 20.18 -32.63
C SER A 127 -28.04 20.18 -32.49
N LYS A 128 -28.55 19.63 -31.37
CA LYS A 128 -29.99 19.58 -31.08
C LYS A 128 -30.58 20.95 -30.76
N LEU A 129 -29.85 21.81 -30.04
CA LEU A 129 -30.26 23.19 -29.79
C LEU A 129 -30.37 23.98 -31.10
N PHE A 130 -29.41 23.82 -32.02
CA PHE A 130 -29.46 24.47 -33.32
C PHE A 130 -30.67 24.03 -34.15
N LEU A 131 -30.96 22.73 -34.17
CA LEU A 131 -32.15 22.18 -34.82
C LEU A 131 -33.45 22.72 -34.19
N MET A 132 -33.47 22.86 -32.86
CA MET A 132 -34.61 23.42 -32.13
C MET A 132 -34.79 24.91 -32.43
N GLU A 133 -33.72 25.70 -32.51
CA GLU A 133 -33.77 27.10 -32.92
C GLU A 133 -34.31 27.26 -34.35
N GLU A 134 -33.81 26.45 -35.30
CA GLU A 134 -34.28 26.45 -36.68
C GLU A 134 -35.77 26.12 -36.75
N ARG A 135 -36.21 25.11 -36.00
CA ARG A 135 -37.61 24.71 -35.99
C ARG A 135 -38.51 25.76 -35.35
N VAL A 136 -38.09 26.39 -34.26
CA VAL A 136 -38.82 27.51 -33.64
C VAL A 136 -38.94 28.69 -34.60
N ALA A 137 -37.88 29.03 -35.33
CA ALA A 137 -37.90 30.07 -36.34
C ALA A 137 -38.88 29.73 -37.49
N GLN A 138 -38.93 28.47 -37.91
CA GLN A 138 -39.88 28.00 -38.92
C GLN A 138 -41.33 28.08 -38.42
N ILE A 139 -41.61 27.62 -37.20
CA ILE A 139 -42.94 27.72 -36.57
C ILE A 139 -43.40 29.17 -36.48
N LEU A 140 -42.52 30.09 -36.05
CA LEU A 140 -42.83 31.52 -35.97
C LEU A 140 -43.16 32.11 -37.34
N LYS A 141 -42.40 31.74 -38.38
CA LYS A 141 -42.65 32.17 -39.77
C LYS A 141 -43.97 31.63 -40.32
N GLU A 142 -44.29 30.36 -40.02
CA GLU A 142 -45.56 29.73 -40.40
C GLU A 142 -46.75 30.37 -39.66
N LEU A 143 -46.60 30.69 -38.38
CA LEU A 143 -47.61 31.42 -37.59
C LEU A 143 -47.87 32.84 -38.10
N ASP A 144 -46.81 33.60 -38.45
CA ASP A 144 -46.96 34.93 -39.02
C ASP A 144 -47.60 34.89 -40.42
N GLY A 145 -47.30 33.84 -41.20
CA GLY A 145 -47.91 33.60 -42.52
C GLY A 145 -49.36 33.09 -42.47
N GLN A 146 -49.75 32.36 -41.42
CA GLN A 146 -51.09 31.76 -41.26
C GLN A 146 -52.16 32.70 -40.67
N LYS A 147 -51.90 34.00 -40.54
CA LYS A 147 -52.91 35.01 -40.13
C LYS A 147 -54.18 35.03 -40.98
N LEU A 148 -54.30 34.25 -42.08
CA LEU A 148 -55.43 34.32 -43.00
C LEU A 148 -56.30 33.08 -43.25
N GLN A 149 -56.02 31.83 -42.82
CA GLN A 149 -57.01 30.73 -42.94
C GLN A 149 -56.58 29.35 -42.35
N ILE A 150 -57.33 28.86 -41.35
CA ILE A 150 -57.51 27.45 -40.86
C ILE A 150 -56.30 26.72 -40.21
N PRO A 151 -56.51 25.57 -39.53
CA PRO A 151 -56.51 25.36 -38.08
C PRO A 151 -55.11 25.00 -37.52
N SER A 152 -54.63 25.84 -36.60
CA SER A 152 -53.31 25.78 -35.94
C SER A 152 -52.98 24.50 -35.16
N ALA A 153 -53.93 23.58 -34.96
CA ALA A 153 -53.78 22.44 -34.06
C ALA A 153 -52.96 21.27 -34.62
N ILE A 154 -52.98 21.02 -35.94
CA ILE A 154 -52.33 19.85 -36.54
C ILE A 154 -50.84 20.10 -36.77
N LEU A 155 -50.48 21.29 -37.29
CA LEU A 155 -49.08 21.70 -37.49
C LEU A 155 -48.33 21.81 -36.15
N SER A 156 -49.01 22.29 -35.10
CA SER A 156 -48.44 22.36 -33.76
C SER A 156 -48.10 20.98 -33.20
N HIS A 157 -48.83 19.92 -33.57
CA HIS A 157 -48.70 18.61 -32.92
C HIS A 157 -47.47 17.84 -33.40
N GLU A 158 -47.19 17.84 -34.70
CA GLU A 158 -46.01 17.19 -35.27
C GLU A 158 -44.71 17.88 -34.79
N SER A 159 -44.68 19.21 -34.80
CA SER A 159 -43.55 19.98 -34.24
C SER A 159 -43.39 19.75 -32.74
N PHE A 160 -44.47 19.55 -31.98
CA PHE A 160 -44.40 19.20 -30.56
C PHE A 160 -43.82 17.81 -30.33
N ILE A 161 -44.12 16.84 -31.19
CA ILE A 161 -43.59 15.48 -31.12
C ILE A 161 -42.08 15.50 -31.40
N GLU A 162 -41.62 16.23 -32.42
CA GLU A 162 -40.19 16.42 -32.70
C GLU A 162 -39.46 17.10 -31.54
N MET A 163 -40.05 18.17 -30.99
CA MET A 163 -39.49 18.89 -29.85
C MET A 163 -39.44 18.02 -28.59
N ARG A 164 -40.48 17.20 -28.35
CA ARG A 164 -40.50 16.22 -27.27
C ARG A 164 -39.42 15.15 -27.46
N HIS A 165 -39.19 14.66 -28.68
CA HIS A 165 -38.09 13.75 -28.97
C HIS A 165 -36.73 14.40 -28.73
N ALA A 166 -36.54 15.66 -29.13
CA ALA A 166 -35.32 16.41 -28.84
C ALA A 166 -35.10 16.59 -27.33
N ILE A 167 -36.16 16.88 -26.56
CA ILE A 167 -36.09 16.99 -25.09
C ILE A 167 -35.78 15.64 -24.44
N ILE A 168 -36.41 14.55 -24.88
CA ILE A 168 -36.13 13.20 -24.37
C ILE A 168 -34.68 12.80 -24.68
N ASP A 169 -34.18 13.11 -25.88
CA ASP A 169 -32.77 12.88 -26.24
C ASP A 169 -31.82 13.70 -25.33
N ILE A 170 -32.12 14.97 -25.07
CA ILE A 170 -31.34 15.83 -24.16
C ILE A 170 -31.39 15.32 -22.71
N LEU A 171 -32.55 14.84 -22.26
CA LEU A 171 -32.70 14.22 -20.93
C LEU A 171 -31.90 12.92 -20.83
N SER A 172 -31.86 12.12 -21.89
CA SER A 172 -30.94 10.97 -21.98
C SER A 172 -29.48 11.41 -21.87
N HIS A 173 -29.14 12.58 -22.44
CA HIS A 173 -27.80 13.14 -22.29
C HIS A 173 -27.48 13.63 -20.86
N THR A 174 -28.49 13.86 -20.02
CA THR A 174 -28.26 14.24 -18.62
C THR A 174 -27.76 13.04 -17.80
N GLN A 175 -28.04 11.81 -18.24
CA GLN A 175 -27.49 10.59 -17.63
C GLN A 175 -25.96 10.49 -17.79
N PHE A 176 -25.34 11.19 -18.76
CA PHE A 176 -23.88 11.26 -18.86
C PHE A 176 -23.24 11.94 -17.65
N GLN A 177 -23.95 12.84 -16.95
CA GLN A 177 -23.43 13.43 -15.72
C GLN A 177 -23.22 12.38 -14.62
N ASP A 178 -24.05 11.33 -14.58
CA ASP A 178 -23.88 10.26 -13.59
C ASP A 178 -22.70 9.35 -13.94
N ILE A 179 -22.48 9.06 -15.23
CA ILE A 179 -21.31 8.30 -15.69
C ILE A 179 -20.02 9.05 -15.36
N SER A 180 -19.95 10.34 -15.66
CA SER A 180 -18.77 11.16 -15.34
C SER A 180 -18.55 11.25 -13.83
N ARG A 181 -19.63 11.39 -13.03
CA ARG A 181 -19.54 11.36 -11.56
C ARG A 181 -18.95 10.04 -11.06
N GLN A 182 -19.48 8.91 -11.50
CA GLN A 182 -19.01 7.59 -11.09
C GLN A 182 -17.53 7.37 -11.48
N GLN A 183 -17.12 7.81 -12.67
CA GLN A 183 -15.72 7.68 -13.11
C GLN A 183 -14.78 8.57 -12.28
N ILE A 184 -15.18 9.81 -11.95
CA ILE A 184 -14.42 10.67 -11.04
C ILE A 184 -14.32 10.04 -9.65
N GLU A 185 -15.39 9.41 -9.14
CA GLU A 185 -15.36 8.70 -7.86
C GLU A 185 -14.35 7.54 -7.88
N VAL A 186 -14.28 6.77 -8.96
CA VAL A 186 -13.29 5.69 -9.11
C VAL A 186 -11.86 6.24 -9.15
N VAL A 187 -11.60 7.27 -9.95
CA VAL A 187 -10.28 7.95 -10.02
C VAL A 187 -9.89 8.48 -8.64
N THR A 188 -10.81 9.13 -7.95
CA THR A 188 -10.57 9.69 -6.60
C THR A 188 -10.22 8.60 -5.59
N LYS A 189 -10.94 7.46 -5.62
CA LYS A 189 -10.64 6.30 -4.75
C LYS A 189 -9.24 5.73 -5.05
N GLY A 190 -8.89 5.57 -6.33
CA GLY A 190 -7.56 5.10 -6.73
C GLY A 190 -6.44 6.01 -6.23
N LEU A 191 -6.59 7.33 -6.38
CA LEU A 191 -5.63 8.31 -5.87
C LEU A 191 -5.53 8.30 -4.34
N ALA A 192 -6.65 8.16 -3.63
CA ALA A 192 -6.67 8.07 -2.17
C ALA A 192 -5.90 6.84 -1.65
N LEU A 193 -6.02 5.69 -2.34
CA LEU A 193 -5.25 4.49 -2.00
C LEU A 193 -3.74 4.71 -2.17
N CYS A 194 -3.32 5.40 -3.22
CA CYS A 194 -1.91 5.76 -3.41
C CYS A 194 -1.39 6.69 -2.32
N ALA A 195 -2.18 7.71 -1.95
CA ALA A 195 -1.81 8.64 -0.89
C ALA A 195 -1.66 7.91 0.46
N GLN A 196 -2.63 7.06 0.82
CA GLN A 196 -2.59 6.27 2.04
C GLN A 196 -1.35 5.36 2.11
N TYR A 197 -1.01 4.69 1.00
CA TYR A 197 0.19 3.84 0.94
C TYR A 197 1.47 4.67 1.06
N SER A 198 1.53 5.84 0.41
CA SER A 198 2.67 6.75 0.51
C SER A 198 2.88 7.25 1.94
N ASP A 199 1.79 7.61 2.63
CA ASP A 199 1.85 8.07 4.02
C ASP A 199 2.31 6.96 4.99
N GLU A 200 1.83 5.72 4.78
CA GLU A 200 2.26 4.58 5.61
C GLU A 200 3.74 4.25 5.40
N VAL A 201 4.21 4.29 4.15
CA VAL A 201 5.64 4.09 3.83
C VAL A 201 6.48 5.20 4.46
N ALA A 202 6.06 6.46 4.38
CA ALA A 202 6.76 7.58 5.01
C ALA A 202 6.82 7.39 6.54
N HIS A 203 5.72 6.99 7.17
CA HIS A 203 5.68 6.72 8.61
C HIS A 203 6.63 5.59 9.01
N ILE A 204 6.67 4.49 8.25
CA ILE A 204 7.58 3.37 8.53
C ILE A 204 9.04 3.79 8.37
N LEU A 205 9.37 4.60 7.35
CA LEU A 205 10.72 5.10 7.12
C LEU A 205 11.19 6.08 8.21
N ASP A 206 10.29 6.90 8.75
CA ASP A 206 10.59 7.82 9.86
C ASP A 206 10.62 7.11 11.22
N SER A 207 9.91 5.99 11.36
CA SER A 207 9.87 5.21 12.59
C SER A 207 11.18 4.42 12.79
N ASN A 208 11.81 4.57 13.97
CA ASN A 208 12.98 3.75 14.35
C ASN A 208 12.63 2.29 14.66
N ASN A 209 11.37 1.90 14.54
CA ASN A 209 10.88 0.57 14.84
C ASN A 209 10.07 0.07 13.64
N PRO A 210 10.60 -0.87 12.86
CA PRO A 210 9.96 -1.25 11.62
C PRO A 210 8.68 -2.02 11.95
N GLU A 211 7.55 -1.43 11.58
CA GLU A 211 6.23 -2.05 11.63
C GLU A 211 5.88 -2.62 10.25
N PRO A 212 5.11 -3.71 10.20
CA PRO A 212 4.71 -4.29 8.93
C PRO A 212 3.71 -3.37 8.23
N LEU A 213 3.88 -3.18 6.91
CA LEU A 213 2.88 -2.50 6.08
C LEU A 213 1.52 -3.19 6.22
N THR A 214 0.50 -2.42 6.60
CA THR A 214 -0.89 -2.87 6.78
C THR A 214 -1.75 -2.61 5.55
N THR A 215 -1.42 -1.61 4.73
CA THR A 215 -2.16 -1.35 3.50
C THR A 215 -2.04 -2.51 2.51
N PRO A 216 -3.17 -2.98 1.95
CA PRO A 216 -3.15 -4.02 0.93
C PRO A 216 -2.41 -3.53 -0.31
N ASN A 217 -1.76 -4.46 -1.02
CA ASN A 217 -1.08 -4.11 -2.26
C ASN A 217 -2.08 -3.59 -3.31
N LEU A 218 -1.60 -2.72 -4.20
CA LEU A 218 -2.42 -2.25 -5.31
C LEU A 218 -2.75 -3.37 -6.31
N GLN A 219 -1.87 -4.37 -6.48
CA GLN A 219 -1.87 -5.25 -7.66
C GLN A 219 -3.03 -6.23 -7.81
N SER A 220 -3.75 -6.65 -6.75
CA SER A 220 -4.84 -7.62 -6.97
C SER A 220 -6.12 -7.28 -6.25
N GLU A 221 -6.09 -7.07 -4.95
CA GLU A 221 -7.32 -6.91 -4.19
C GLU A 221 -7.90 -5.50 -4.36
N SER A 222 -7.05 -4.48 -4.34
CA SER A 222 -7.45 -3.09 -4.54
C SER A 222 -7.93 -2.81 -5.98
N MET A 223 -7.22 -3.32 -6.98
CA MET A 223 -7.62 -3.20 -8.40
C MET A 223 -8.87 -4.03 -8.71
N LYS A 224 -9.02 -5.22 -8.11
CA LYS A 224 -10.26 -6.00 -8.20
C LYS A 224 -11.43 -5.29 -7.53
N ALA A 225 -11.23 -4.67 -6.37
CA ALA A 225 -12.26 -3.89 -5.68
C ALA A 225 -12.67 -2.65 -6.50
N LEU A 226 -11.71 -1.95 -7.12
CA LEU A 226 -12.01 -0.88 -8.09
C LEU A 226 -12.81 -1.43 -9.27
N ARG A 227 -12.45 -2.62 -9.78
CA ARG A 227 -13.18 -3.30 -10.86
C ARG A 227 -14.61 -3.67 -10.49
N GLU A 228 -14.82 -4.19 -9.29
CA GLU A 228 -16.14 -4.56 -8.78
C GLU A 228 -17.03 -3.34 -8.50
N SER A 229 -16.43 -2.17 -8.31
CA SER A 229 -17.18 -0.92 -8.16
C SER A 229 -17.77 -0.37 -9.46
N TYR A 230 -17.37 -0.91 -10.63
CA TYR A 230 -17.95 -0.53 -11.91
C TYR A 230 -19.34 -1.11 -12.09
N THR A 231 -20.31 -0.22 -12.21
CA THR A 231 -21.70 -0.55 -12.50
C THR A 231 -21.90 -0.87 -13.99
N MET A 232 -21.11 -0.25 -14.88
CA MET A 232 -21.37 -0.22 -16.33
C MET A 232 -20.38 -1.05 -17.16
N GLU A 233 -20.85 -1.62 -18.27
CA GLU A 233 -20.01 -2.39 -19.21
C GLU A 233 -18.95 -1.53 -19.91
N ALA A 234 -19.29 -0.30 -20.29
CA ALA A 234 -18.34 0.63 -20.90
C ALA A 234 -17.14 0.94 -19.98
N GLN A 235 -17.38 1.09 -18.68
CA GLN A 235 -16.33 1.33 -17.69
C GLN A 235 -15.43 0.10 -17.51
N ARG A 236 -16.02 -1.10 -17.52
CA ARG A 236 -15.28 -2.37 -17.50
C ARG A 236 -14.41 -2.51 -18.75
N ILE A 237 -14.93 -2.22 -19.94
CA ILE A 237 -14.17 -2.26 -21.20
C ILE A 237 -12.97 -1.32 -21.16
N VAL A 238 -13.14 -0.07 -20.71
CA VAL A 238 -12.02 0.89 -20.55
C VAL A 238 -10.97 0.33 -19.61
N HIS A 239 -11.38 -0.23 -18.47
CA HIS A 239 -10.46 -0.87 -17.53
C HIS A 239 -9.71 -2.04 -18.16
N PHE A 240 -10.41 -2.97 -18.84
CA PHE A 240 -9.78 -4.13 -19.50
C PHE A 240 -8.76 -3.72 -20.55
N ASN A 241 -9.11 -2.76 -21.42
CA ASN A 241 -8.22 -2.25 -22.44
C ASN A 241 -6.98 -1.57 -21.83
N ALA A 242 -7.12 -0.91 -20.68
CA ALA A 242 -6.02 -0.26 -20.00
C ALA A 242 -5.08 -1.27 -19.31
N THR A 243 -5.62 -2.27 -18.61
CA THR A 243 -4.83 -3.27 -17.87
C THR A 243 -4.32 -4.42 -18.75
N GLY A 244 -4.84 -4.59 -19.96
CA GLY A 244 -4.45 -5.68 -20.87
C GLY A 244 -4.90 -7.06 -20.40
N ASP A 245 -5.95 -7.13 -19.59
CA ASP A 245 -6.51 -8.38 -19.07
C ASP A 245 -7.54 -8.92 -20.07
N ASP A 246 -7.07 -9.73 -21.04
CA ASP A 246 -7.88 -10.36 -22.11
C ASP A 246 -8.86 -11.42 -21.59
N SER A 247 -8.77 -11.79 -20.31
CA SER A 247 -9.54 -12.86 -19.67
C SER A 247 -11.07 -12.61 -19.65
N ALA A 248 -11.51 -11.39 -19.97
CA ALA A 248 -12.91 -10.98 -19.91
C ALA A 248 -13.71 -11.15 -21.21
N LEU A 249 -13.06 -11.36 -22.36
CA LEU A 249 -13.77 -11.61 -23.61
C LEU A 249 -14.55 -12.94 -23.61
N ASP A 250 -14.22 -13.85 -22.67
CA ASP A 250 -14.86 -15.17 -22.52
C ASP A 250 -16.05 -15.16 -21.53
N VAL A 251 -16.26 -14.06 -20.77
CA VAL A 251 -17.40 -13.90 -19.84
C VAL A 251 -18.60 -13.20 -20.51
N ALA A 252 -18.54 -13.01 -21.83
CA ALA A 252 -19.60 -12.46 -22.68
C ALA A 252 -20.85 -13.38 -22.82
N GLY A 253 -21.13 -14.23 -21.82
CA GLY A 253 -22.25 -15.17 -21.81
C GLY A 253 -23.61 -14.56 -21.44
N ARG A 254 -23.65 -13.33 -20.91
CA ARG A 254 -24.82 -12.44 -20.84
C ARG A 254 -24.39 -11.13 -20.17
N PRO A 255 -24.45 -9.98 -20.87
CA PRO A 255 -24.29 -8.70 -20.18
C PRO A 255 -25.34 -8.61 -19.08
N ALA A 256 -24.93 -8.18 -17.88
CA ALA A 256 -25.89 -7.81 -16.85
C ALA A 256 -26.82 -6.77 -17.48
N ILE A 257 -28.12 -7.07 -17.51
CA ILE A 257 -29.11 -6.17 -18.11
C ILE A 257 -29.05 -4.87 -17.32
N GLU A 258 -28.50 -3.83 -17.93
CA GLU A 258 -28.52 -2.46 -17.42
C GLU A 258 -29.99 -2.00 -17.51
N LEU A 259 -30.70 -2.08 -16.38
CA LEU A 259 -32.02 -1.47 -16.25
C LEU A 259 -31.82 0.04 -16.19
N PHE A 260 -32.13 0.70 -17.32
CA PHE A 260 -32.26 2.15 -17.44
C PHE A 260 -33.36 2.68 -16.52
#